data_AF-A0A978TGG1-F1
#
_entry.id   AF-A0A978TGG1-F1
#
_cell.length_a   1.000
_cell.length_b   1.000
_cell.length_c   1.000
_cell.angle_alpha   90.00
_cell.angle_beta   90.00
_cell.angle_gamma   90.00
#
_symmetry.space_group_name_H-M   'P 1'
#
loop_
_entity.id
_entity.type
_entity.pdbx_description
1 polymer ?
#
loop_
_entity_poly.entity_id
_entity_poly.type
_entity_poly.pdbx_seq_one_letter_code
_entity_poly.pdbx_strand_id
1 'polypeptide(L)'
;MVYPSASPEAASILQLLIDYSFDTESGPAEAVVNGWLHQFDPSWISQAITEALYQGRYKLISVEHILQLWQRRGQPLRHFNREFESIILGQTLLSLPSLPS
;
A
#
# COMPACT_ATOMS: atom_id res chain seq x y z
N MET A 1 -17.88 3.91 -4.14
CA MET A 1 -17.99 2.58 -3.51
C MET A 1 -17.65 2.75 -2.05
N VAL A 2 -18.56 2.42 -1.14
CA VAL A 2 -18.30 2.49 0.31
C VAL A 2 -17.95 1.07 0.73
N TYR A 3 -16.76 0.86 1.30
CA TYR A 3 -16.27 -0.42 1.82
C TYR A 3 -16.62 -0.50 3.32
N PRO A 4 -17.81 -0.96 3.74
CA PRO A 4 -18.32 -0.75 5.09
C PRO A 4 -17.81 -1.82 6.08
N SER A 5 -16.73 -2.53 5.76
CA SER A 5 -16.27 -3.71 6.51
C SER A 5 -14.75 -3.82 6.64
N ALA A 6 -13.99 -2.91 6.02
CA ALA A 6 -12.54 -2.89 6.07
C ALA A 6 -12.07 -1.92 7.17
N SER A 7 -10.99 -2.26 7.88
CA SER A 7 -10.37 -1.33 8.84
C SER A 7 -9.94 -0.04 8.13
N PRO A 8 -9.84 1.11 8.82
CA PRO A 8 -9.45 2.37 8.18
C PRO A 8 -8.09 2.27 7.47
N GLU A 9 -7.19 1.42 7.96
CA GLU A 9 -5.91 1.10 7.34
C GLU A 9 -6.10 0.33 6.03
N ALA A 10 -6.95 -0.70 6.02
CA ALA A 10 -7.26 -1.47 4.82
C ALA A 10 -7.89 -0.60 3.74
N ALA A 11 -8.82 0.29 4.11
CA ALA A 11 -9.42 1.24 3.18
C ALA A 11 -8.38 2.19 2.58
N SER A 12 -7.45 2.71 3.39
CA SER A 12 -6.38 3.60 2.93
C SER A 12 -5.41 2.90 1.96
N ILE A 13 -5.05 1.65 2.26
CA ILE A 13 -4.17 0.83 1.40
C ILE A 13 -4.86 0.47 0.09
N LEU A 14 -6.14 0.08 0.13
CA LEU A 14 -6.94 -0.19 -1.07
C LEU A 14 -7.07 1.06 -1.94
N GLN A 15 -7.31 2.23 -1.33
CA GLN A 15 -7.37 3.49 -2.05
C GLN A 15 -6.05 3.78 -2.76
N LEU A 16 -4.91 3.60 -2.09
CA LEU A 16 -3.58 3.77 -2.69
C LEU A 16 -3.38 2.86 -3.91
N LEU A 17 -3.78 1.59 -3.82
CA LEU A 17 -3.70 0.64 -4.93
C LEU A 17 -4.58 1.08 -6.11
N ILE A 18 -5.78 1.59 -5.84
CA ILE A 18 -6.72 2.09 -6.86
C ILE A 18 -6.19 3.37 -7.52
N ASP A 19 -5.73 4.34 -6.73
CA ASP A 19 -5.24 5.64 -7.22
C ASP A 19 -4.06 5.47 -8.18
N TYR A 20 -3.21 4.47 -7.94
CA TYR A 20 -2.07 4.14 -8.79
C TYR A 20 -2.36 3.01 -9.79
N SER A 21 -3.64 2.65 -9.99
CA SER A 21 -4.08 1.67 -10.99
C SER A 21 -3.35 0.33 -10.90
N PHE A 22 -3.15 -0.18 -9.69
CA PHE A 22 -2.62 -1.53 -9.51
C PHE A 22 -3.55 -2.57 -10.15
N ASP A 23 -2.93 -3.52 -10.83
CA ASP A 23 -3.55 -4.70 -11.38
C ASP A 23 -4.06 -5.58 -10.22
N THR A 24 -5.38 -5.55 -10.06
CA THR A 24 -6.13 -6.35 -9.09
C THR A 24 -6.79 -7.56 -9.74
N GLU A 25 -6.53 -7.87 -11.02
CA GLU A 25 -7.15 -9.02 -11.71
C GLU A 25 -6.77 -10.36 -11.07
N SER A 26 -5.67 -10.40 -10.31
CA SER A 26 -5.18 -11.58 -9.60
C SER A 26 -5.98 -12.02 -8.35
N GLY A 27 -7.03 -11.29 -7.93
CA GLY A 27 -7.90 -11.69 -6.83
C GLY A 27 -8.61 -10.50 -6.14
N PRO A 28 -9.50 -10.75 -5.17
CA PRO A 28 -10.13 -9.66 -4.43
C PRO A 28 -9.06 -8.91 -3.63
N ALA A 29 -8.64 -7.74 -4.11
CA ALA A 29 -7.58 -6.92 -3.52
C ALA A 29 -7.79 -6.70 -2.01
N GLU A 30 -9.05 -6.63 -1.57
CA GLU A 30 -9.43 -6.55 -0.15
C GLU A 30 -8.97 -7.76 0.66
N ALA A 31 -9.15 -8.98 0.17
CA ALA A 31 -8.69 -10.18 0.88
C ALA A 31 -7.16 -10.23 0.97
N VAL A 32 -6.47 -9.78 -0.08
CA VAL A 32 -5.00 -9.69 -0.10
C VAL A 32 -4.51 -8.66 0.91
N VAL A 33 -5.09 -7.45 0.90
CA VAL A 33 -4.74 -6.38 1.84
C VAL A 33 -5.02 -6.78 3.28
N ASN A 34 -6.16 -7.41 3.56
CA ASN A 34 -6.47 -7.93 4.88
C ASN A 34 -5.44 -9.00 5.30
N GLY A 35 -5.04 -9.89 4.38
CA GLY A 35 -3.99 -10.88 4.60
C GLY A 35 -2.64 -10.24 4.97
N TRP A 36 -2.27 -9.15 4.32
CA TRP A 36 -1.06 -8.39 4.67
C TRP A 36 -1.17 -7.72 6.03
N LEU A 37 -2.30 -7.09 6.34
CA LEU A 37 -2.53 -6.40 7.62
C LEU A 37 -2.56 -7.36 8.83
N HIS A 38 -2.87 -8.63 8.62
CA HIS A 38 -2.73 -9.67 9.65
C HIS A 38 -1.26 -10.04 9.96
N GLN A 39 -0.32 -9.75 9.06
CA GLN A 39 1.07 -10.21 9.15
C GLN A 39 2.08 -9.07 9.29
N PHE A 40 1.74 -7.88 8.79
CA PHE A 40 2.65 -6.75 8.66
C PHE A 40 1.99 -5.47 9.18
N ASP A 41 2.81 -4.59 9.75
CA ASP A 41 2.36 -3.25 10.09
C ASP A 41 1.89 -2.49 8.84
N PRO A 42 0.84 -1.65 8.94
CA PRO A 42 0.36 -0.83 7.82
C PRO A 42 1.47 0.00 7.17
N SER A 43 2.43 0.47 7.96
CA SER A 43 3.58 1.24 7.48
C SER A 43 4.51 0.42 6.56
N TRP A 44 4.70 -0.88 6.83
CA TRP A 44 5.45 -1.77 5.95
C TRP A 44 4.74 -1.96 4.62
N ILE A 45 3.41 -2.11 4.66
CA ILE A 45 2.59 -2.31 3.46
C ILE A 45 2.65 -1.08 2.57
N SER A 46 2.40 0.12 3.13
CA SER A 46 2.48 1.38 2.36
C SER A 46 3.87 1.58 1.75
N GLN A 47 4.93 1.28 2.49
CA GLN A 47 6.30 1.38 1.97
C GLN A 47 6.58 0.36 0.88
N ALA A 48 6.06 -0.86 0.99
CA ALA A 48 6.22 -1.90 -0.04
C ALA A 48 5.48 -1.54 -1.33
N ILE A 49 4.32 -0.89 -1.22
CA ILE A 49 3.58 -0.34 -2.36
C ILE A 49 4.38 0.77 -3.03
N THR A 50 4.90 1.73 -2.26
CA THR A 50 5.77 2.80 -2.79
C THR A 50 7.02 2.23 -3.46
N GLU A 51 7.63 1.20 -2.89
CA GLU A 51 8.79 0.52 -3.49
C GLU A 51 8.42 -0.20 -4.80
N ALA A 52 7.25 -0.85 -4.86
CA ALA A 52 6.76 -1.46 -6.11
C ALA A 52 6.55 -0.40 -7.20
N LEU A 53 5.94 0.74 -6.84
CA LEU A 53 5.77 1.89 -7.74
C LEU A 53 7.10 2.46 -8.21
N TYR A 54 8.08 2.60 -7.32
CA TYR A 54 9.42 3.06 -7.66
C TYR A 54 10.10 2.11 -8.67
N GLN A 55 9.85 0.81 -8.56
CA GLN A 55 10.33 -0.20 -9.51
C GLN A 55 9.48 -0.31 -10.79
N GLY A 56 8.44 0.52 -10.97
CA GLY A 56 7.51 0.47 -12.11
C GLY A 56 6.60 -0.76 -12.13
N ARG A 57 6.35 -1.36 -10.96
CA ARG A 57 5.58 -2.60 -10.81
C ARG A 57 4.20 -2.32 -10.23
N TYR A 58 3.18 -2.50 -11.05
CA TYR A 58 1.79 -2.23 -10.71
C TYR A 58 0.99 -3.49 -10.37
N LYS A 59 1.63 -4.58 -9.93
CA LYS A 59 0.93 -5.85 -9.60
C LYS A 59 0.93 -6.10 -8.10
N LEU A 60 -0.20 -6.55 -7.55
CA LEU A 60 -0.30 -6.91 -6.12
C LEU A 60 0.78 -7.92 -5.69
N ILE A 61 1.06 -8.92 -6.54
CA ILE A 61 2.10 -9.92 -6.26
C ILE A 61 3.51 -9.31 -6.13
N SER A 62 3.77 -8.16 -6.76
CA SER A 62 5.06 -7.46 -6.60
C SER A 62 5.20 -6.87 -5.20
N VAL A 63 4.11 -6.34 -4.63
CA VAL A 63 4.08 -5.83 -3.25
C VAL A 63 4.29 -6.97 -2.26
N GLU A 64 3.61 -8.10 -2.47
CA GLU A 64 3.77 -9.29 -1.62
C GLU A 64 5.21 -9.82 -1.63
N HIS A 65 5.85 -9.92 -2.80
CA HIS A 65 7.24 -10.33 -2.89
C HIS A 65 8.20 -9.38 -2.15
N ILE A 66 7.93 -8.07 -2.18
CA ILE A 66 8.72 -7.08 -1.43
C ILE A 66 8.54 -7.29 0.07
N LEU A 67 7.29 -7.46 0.54
CA LEU A 67 6.98 -7.73 1.95
C LEU A 67 7.69 -8.99 2.45
N GLN A 68 7.60 -10.09 1.71
CA GLN A 68 8.28 -11.35 2.06
C GLN A 68 9.81 -11.18 2.08
N LEU A 69 10.38 -10.42 1.15
CA LEU A 69 11.82 -10.13 1.13
C LEU A 69 12.23 -9.33 2.38
N TRP A 70 11.47 -8.31 2.76
CA TRP A 70 11.74 -7.51 3.95
C TRP A 70 11.57 -8.32 5.23
N GLN A 71 10.55 -9.19 5.29
CA GLN A 71 10.33 -10.11 6.41
C GLN A 71 11.52 -11.04 6.61
N ARG A 72 12.03 -11.65 5.53
CA ARG A 72 13.22 -12.52 5.57
C ARG A 72 14.48 -11.78 6.02
N ARG A 73 14.58 -10.48 5.71
CA ARG A 73 15.68 -9.62 6.15
C ARG A 73 15.49 -9.05 7.56
N GLY A 74 14.28 -9.15 8.12
CA GLY A 74 13.91 -8.56 9.40
C GLY A 74 13.75 -7.03 9.37
N GLN A 75 13.87 -6.37 8.20
CA GLN A 75 13.76 -4.92 8.09
C GLN A 75 13.31 -4.46 6.69
N PRO A 76 12.58 -3.33 6.57
CA PRO A 76 12.29 -2.69 5.30
C PRO A 76 13.56 -2.20 4.60
N LEU A 77 13.64 -2.43 3.29
CA LEU A 77 14.68 -1.87 2.44
C LEU A 77 14.05 -1.05 1.31
N ARG A 78 14.11 0.28 1.46
CA ARG A 78 13.54 1.27 0.56
C ARG A 78 14.65 1.81 -0.36
N HIS A 79 14.42 1.80 -1.67
CA HIS A 79 15.32 2.41 -2.66
C HIS A 79 14.84 3.78 -3.13
N PHE A 80 13.56 4.10 -2.89
CA PHE A 80 13.02 5.42 -3.19
C PHE A 80 13.60 6.52 -2.29
N ASN A 81 13.70 7.74 -2.82
CA ASN A 81 14.10 8.92 -2.03
C ASN A 81 12.88 9.53 -1.31
N ARG A 82 13.12 10.42 -0.33
CA ARG A 82 12.04 11.09 0.44
C ARG A 82 11.09 11.91 -0.44
N GLU A 83 11.56 12.46 -1.56
CA GLU A 83 10.72 13.23 -2.47
C GLU A 83 9.67 12.34 -3.15
N PHE A 84 10.09 11.16 -3.61
CA PHE A 84 9.18 10.16 -4.18
C PHE A 84 8.18 9.67 -3.15
N GLU A 85 8.62 9.39 -1.92
CA GLU A 85 7.75 9.04 -0.81
C GLU A 85 6.69 10.12 -0.55
N SER A 86 7.09 11.40 -0.53
CA SER A 86 6.18 12.52 -0.29
C SER A 86 5.18 12.73 -1.43
N ILE A 87 5.53 12.39 -2.67
CA ILE A 87 4.57 12.44 -3.79
C ILE A 87 3.53 11.35 -3.59
N ILE A 88 3.97 10.12 -3.36
CA ILE A 88 3.08 8.96 -3.24
C ILE A 88 2.18 9.06 -1.99
N LEU A 89 2.78 9.24 -0.81
CA LEU A 89 2.04 9.29 0.45
C LEU A 89 1.41 10.66 0.71
N GLY A 90 1.97 11.74 0.17
CA GLY A 90 1.39 13.09 0.29
C GLY A 90 0.14 13.27 -0.56
N GLN A 91 0.03 12.62 -1.72
CA GLN A 91 -1.24 12.52 -2.45
C GLN A 91 -2.30 11.80 -1.61
N THR A 92 -1.95 10.72 -0.92
CA THR A 92 -2.88 9.95 -0.08
C THR A 92 -3.34 10.71 1.17
N LEU A 93 -2.48 11.56 1.75
CA LEU A 93 -2.87 12.43 2.87
C LEU A 93 -3.75 13.61 2.44
N LEU A 94 -3.62 14.09 1.20
CA LEU A 94 -4.50 15.14 0.64
C LEU A 94 -5.88 14.60 0.25
N SER A 95 -6.02 13.28 0.08
CA SER A 95 -7.31 12.61 -0.13
C SER A 95 -8.06 12.26 1.17
N LEU A 96 -7.48 12.48 2.36
CA LEU A 96 -8.29 12.51 3.58
C LEU A 96 -9.23 13.72 3.49
N PRO A 97 -10.57 13.56 3.55
CA PRO A 97 -11.43 14.71 3.74
C PRO A 97 -11.00 15.36 5.04
N SER A 98 -10.45 16.57 4.95
CA SER A 98 -10.15 17.42 6.08
C SER A 98 -11.32 17.36 7.06
N LEU A 99 -11.09 16.78 8.24
CA LEU A 99 -12.09 16.75 9.31
C LEU A 99 -12.53 18.20 9.54
N PRO A 100 -13.82 18.55 9.41
CA PRO A 100 -14.25 19.89 9.79
C PRO A 100 -14.05 20.05 11.30
N SER A 101 -13.52 21.21 11.70
CA SER A 101 -13.32 21.62 13.09
C SER A 101 -14.61 21.73 13.87
#